data_AF-A0A937I7V3-F1
#
_entry.id   AF-A0A937I7V3-F1
#
_cell.length_a   1.000
_cell.length_b   1.000
_cell.length_c   1.000
_cell.angle_alpha   90.00
_cell.angle_beta   90.00
_cell.angle_gamma   90.00
#
_symmetry.space_group_name_H-M   'P 1'
#
loop_
_entity.id
_entity.type
_entity.pdbx_description
1 polymer ?
#
loop_
_entity_poly.entity_id
_entity_poly.type
_entity_poly.pdbx_seq_one_letter_code
_entity_poly.pdbx_strand_id
1 'polypeptide(L)'
;MNETDKENINNEEEAVETTEEVLPEEVSSEEAPADEVEAEEAPAEEVASEEAPAEEENTPSVSLDEKTPAQIINSFESSQLKDDIPSFRPGDTITVSVKVKEGDRTRLQAFEGVVMGIKNRGLNSSFIVRKISSGIGVERTFQTHSPLIDSIKVKRKGDVRQSKLFYLRERSGKSARIKERLD
;
A
#
# COMPACT_ATOMS: atom_id res chain seq x y z
N MET A 1 62.97 7.38 -1.05
CA MET A 1 63.74 8.00 -2.14
C MET A 1 64.03 6.95 -3.20
N ASN A 2 63.41 7.10 -4.36
CA ASN A 2 64.06 7.23 -5.67
C ASN A 2 62.96 7.31 -6.73
N GLU A 3 62.57 8.55 -7.02
CA GLU A 3 62.14 9.02 -8.35
C GLU A 3 63.32 8.74 -9.32
N THR A 4 63.19 8.40 -10.60
CA THR A 4 62.48 9.07 -11.70
C THR A 4 62.44 8.17 -12.96
N ASP A 5 61.68 8.62 -13.97
CA ASP A 5 61.87 8.42 -15.43
C ASP A 5 61.13 7.26 -16.13
N LYS A 6 60.02 7.58 -16.82
CA LYS A 6 60.01 7.86 -18.29
C LYS A 6 58.60 8.11 -18.85
N GLU A 7 58.53 9.12 -19.70
CA GLU A 7 57.41 9.65 -20.50
C GLU A 7 57.03 8.74 -21.69
N ASN A 8 55.77 8.78 -22.16
CA ASN A 8 55.37 8.83 -23.59
C ASN A 8 53.83 8.99 -23.71
N ILE A 9 53.30 10.18 -24.02
CA ILE A 9 52.82 10.71 -25.33
C ILE A 9 51.52 10.06 -25.88
N ASN A 10 50.52 10.94 -26.08
CA ASN A 10 49.21 10.76 -26.72
C ASN A 10 49.29 10.50 -28.24
N ASN A 11 48.18 9.94 -28.74
CA ASN A 11 47.43 10.24 -29.98
C ASN A 11 47.46 9.28 -31.19
N GLU A 12 46.32 9.34 -31.91
CA GLU A 12 45.90 8.77 -33.21
C GLU A 12 45.12 7.44 -33.14
N GLU A 13 44.11 7.14 -33.97
CA GLU A 13 42.99 7.81 -34.67
C GLU A 13 42.27 6.69 -35.45
N GLU A 14 40.93 6.73 -35.58
CA GLU A 14 40.02 6.09 -36.58
C GLU A 14 38.69 5.74 -35.87
N ALA A 15 37.56 6.45 -36.07
CA ALA A 15 36.73 6.73 -37.26
C ALA A 15 35.68 5.65 -37.59
N VAL A 16 34.54 6.12 -38.12
CA VAL A 16 33.31 5.46 -38.69
C VAL A 16 32.06 5.68 -37.80
N GLU A 17 31.29 6.78 -37.99
CA GLU A 17 30.20 7.04 -38.98
C GLU A 17 29.00 6.08 -38.89
N THR A 18 27.88 6.53 -38.30
CA THR A 18 26.64 7.12 -38.89
C THR A 18 25.53 6.10 -39.17
N THR A 19 24.37 6.29 -38.55
CA THR A 19 23.13 6.62 -39.27
C THR A 19 22.03 6.98 -38.27
N GLU A 20 21.47 8.16 -38.51
CA GLU A 20 20.42 8.87 -37.81
C GLU A 20 19.17 8.78 -38.69
N GLU A 21 18.01 8.48 -38.12
CA GLU A 21 16.74 8.65 -38.82
C GLU A 21 15.76 9.38 -37.89
N VAL A 22 15.59 10.67 -38.20
CA VAL A 22 14.64 11.62 -37.63
C VAL A 22 13.58 11.89 -38.70
N LEU A 23 12.29 11.85 -38.33
CA LEU A 23 11.18 12.35 -39.15
C LEU A 23 10.09 12.96 -38.26
N PRO A 24 9.28 13.92 -38.77
CA PRO A 24 9.37 15.31 -38.29
C PRO A 24 8.09 15.86 -37.64
N GLU A 25 8.24 17.02 -36.99
CA GLU A 25 7.15 17.97 -36.69
C GLU A 25 6.79 18.77 -37.95
N GLU A 26 5.48 18.93 -38.20
CA GLU A 26 4.97 20.08 -38.97
C GLU A 26 3.88 20.80 -38.16
N VAL A 27 4.12 22.10 -37.97
CA VAL A 27 3.14 23.10 -37.58
C VAL A 27 2.84 23.97 -38.80
N SER A 28 1.56 24.20 -39.09
CA SER A 28 1.12 25.32 -39.91
C SER A 28 -0.22 25.82 -39.39
N SER A 29 -0.28 27.14 -39.25
CA SER A 29 -1.40 27.96 -38.81
C SER A 29 -2.47 28.11 -39.90
N GLU A 30 -3.68 28.45 -39.43
CA GLU A 30 -4.47 29.64 -39.79
C GLU A 30 -5.92 29.39 -40.25
N GLU A 31 -6.77 30.27 -39.70
CA GLU A 31 -8.04 30.78 -40.24
C GLU A 31 -9.38 30.11 -39.85
N ALA A 32 -10.14 30.84 -39.03
CA ALA A 32 -11.60 30.82 -39.00
C ALA A 32 -12.12 31.84 -40.04
N PRO A 33 -13.31 31.67 -40.63
CA PRO A 33 -14.47 32.38 -40.07
C PRO A 33 -15.83 31.65 -40.24
N ALA A 34 -16.88 32.36 -39.82
CA ALA A 34 -18.27 32.01 -39.58
C ALA A 34 -19.16 31.78 -40.82
N ASP A 35 -20.47 31.62 -40.54
CA ASP A 35 -21.68 31.45 -41.38
C ASP A 35 -22.09 29.98 -41.66
N GLU A 36 -23.34 29.56 -41.59
CA GLU A 36 -24.64 30.26 -41.51
C GLU A 36 -25.71 29.29 -40.98
N VAL A 37 -26.84 29.88 -40.63
CA VAL A 37 -28.10 29.35 -40.11
C VAL A 37 -28.71 28.16 -40.88
N GLU A 38 -29.43 27.29 -40.16
CA GLU A 38 -30.86 27.05 -40.46
C GLU A 38 -31.57 26.40 -39.26
N ALA A 39 -32.54 27.14 -38.74
CA ALA A 39 -33.57 26.63 -37.85
C ALA A 39 -34.64 25.95 -38.72
N GLU A 40 -35.19 24.83 -38.27
CA GLU A 40 -36.54 24.45 -38.67
C GLU A 40 -37.31 23.87 -37.48
N GLU A 41 -38.56 24.32 -37.41
CA GLU A 41 -39.48 24.27 -36.29
C GLU A 41 -39.95 22.88 -35.90
N ALA A 42 -40.44 22.81 -34.68
CA ALA A 42 -41.39 21.82 -34.19
C ALA A 42 -42.62 21.70 -35.12
N PRO A 43 -43.42 20.64 -34.94
CA PRO A 43 -44.65 20.92 -34.21
C PRO A 43 -44.96 19.89 -33.12
N ALA A 44 -45.68 20.40 -32.14
CA ALA A 44 -46.25 19.70 -31.00
C ALA A 44 -47.41 18.78 -31.39
N GLU A 45 -47.57 17.69 -30.65
CA GLU A 45 -48.90 17.12 -30.38
C GLU A 45 -48.89 16.45 -28.98
N GLU A 46 -49.87 16.86 -28.16
CA GLU A 46 -50.12 16.40 -26.80
C GLU A 46 -50.63 14.96 -26.75
N VAL A 47 -50.18 14.16 -25.77
CA VAL A 47 -51.01 13.09 -25.17
C VAL A 47 -50.58 12.81 -23.73
N ALA A 48 -51.45 13.22 -22.81
CA ALA A 48 -51.94 12.51 -21.63
C ALA A 48 -51.00 11.60 -20.80
N SER A 49 -50.73 12.08 -19.58
CA SER A 49 -50.80 11.38 -18.28
C SER A 49 -50.42 9.89 -18.20
N GLU A 50 -49.28 9.60 -17.57
CA GLU A 50 -49.09 8.35 -16.82
C GLU A 50 -48.21 8.61 -15.59
N GLU A 51 -48.54 7.92 -14.50
CA GLU A 51 -48.16 8.19 -13.10
C GLU A 51 -46.66 8.37 -12.84
N ALA A 52 -46.33 9.40 -12.05
CA ALA A 52 -45.08 9.45 -11.33
C ALA A 52 -45.01 8.27 -10.34
N PRO A 53 -43.92 7.47 -10.31
CA PRO A 53 -43.75 6.52 -9.24
C PRO A 53 -43.49 7.31 -7.96
N ALA A 54 -44.30 7.05 -6.93
CA ALA A 54 -44.10 7.58 -5.60
C ALA A 54 -42.68 7.26 -5.13
N GLU A 55 -41.86 8.28 -4.94
CA GLU A 55 -40.64 8.16 -4.18
C GLU A 55 -41.04 7.74 -2.76
N GLU A 56 -40.74 6.49 -2.41
CA GLU A 56 -40.78 6.04 -1.03
C GLU A 56 -39.85 6.94 -0.22
N GLU A 57 -40.43 7.87 0.53
CA GLU A 57 -39.70 8.59 1.55
C GLU A 57 -39.13 7.57 2.52
N ASN A 58 -37.84 7.28 2.36
CA ASN A 58 -37.04 6.62 3.37
C ASN A 58 -36.89 7.61 4.53
N THR A 59 -37.96 7.72 5.31
CA THR A 59 -37.95 8.40 6.60
C THR A 59 -36.91 7.66 7.44
N PRO A 60 -35.80 8.29 7.85
CA PRO A 60 -34.89 7.65 8.76
C PRO A 60 -35.66 7.42 10.06
N SER A 61 -36.05 6.18 10.32
CA SER A 61 -36.64 5.77 11.60
C SER A 61 -35.56 5.98 12.65
N VAL A 62 -35.58 7.13 13.32
CA VAL A 62 -34.60 7.48 14.34
C VAL A 62 -34.88 6.59 15.54
N SER A 63 -34.09 5.53 15.71
CA SER A 63 -34.17 4.66 16.88
C SER A 63 -33.90 5.50 18.14
N LEU A 64 -34.91 5.62 19.00
CA LEU A 64 -34.86 6.37 20.27
C LEU A 64 -34.03 5.66 21.36
N ASP A 65 -33.32 4.59 21.02
CA ASP A 65 -32.40 3.93 21.92
C ASP A 65 -31.18 4.82 22.14
N GLU A 66 -31.16 5.53 23.28
CA GLU A 66 -30.00 6.31 23.72
C GLU A 66 -28.79 5.38 23.91
N LYS A 67 -27.97 5.26 22.86
CA LYS A 67 -26.71 4.53 22.94
C LYS A 67 -25.78 5.28 23.86
N THR A 68 -25.23 4.56 24.83
CA THR A 68 -24.15 5.09 25.68
C THR A 68 -22.96 5.51 24.81
N PRO A 69 -22.13 6.49 25.24
CA PRO A 69 -20.94 6.89 24.49
C PRO A 69 -20.01 5.72 24.13
N ALA A 70 -19.88 4.74 25.03
CA ALA A 70 -19.09 3.53 24.79
C ALA A 70 -19.66 2.65 23.67
N GLN A 71 -20.99 2.51 23.59
CA GLN A 71 -21.64 1.75 22.52
C GLN A 71 -21.49 2.43 21.16
N ILE A 72 -21.55 3.76 21.11
CA ILE A 72 -21.32 4.53 19.88
C ILE A 72 -19.89 4.29 19.38
N ILE A 73 -18.89 4.44 20.26
CA ILE A 73 -17.47 4.19 19.93
C ILE A 73 -17.27 2.76 19.44
N ASN A 74 -17.79 1.76 20.17
CA ASN A 74 -17.64 0.37 19.77
C ASN A 74 -18.28 0.07 18.40
N SER A 75 -19.45 0.64 18.12
CA SER A 75 -20.11 0.47 16.81
C SER A 75 -19.27 1.05 15.68
N PHE A 76 -18.65 2.21 15.92
CA PHE A 76 -17.77 2.87 14.95
C PHE A 76 -16.44 2.11 14.77
N GLU A 77 -15.84 1.60 15.84
CA GLU A 77 -14.62 0.79 15.74
C GLU A 77 -14.88 -0.52 14.99
N SER A 78 -16.03 -1.16 15.24
CA SER A 78 -16.39 -2.43 14.63
C SER A 78 -16.56 -2.35 13.11
N SER A 79 -17.04 -1.22 12.58
CA SER A 79 -17.20 -1.02 11.13
C SER A 79 -15.88 -0.83 10.38
N GLN A 80 -14.79 -0.55 11.09
CA GLN A 80 -13.45 -0.35 10.52
C GLN A 80 -12.55 -1.58 10.68
N LEU A 81 -13.03 -2.65 11.32
CA LEU A 81 -12.26 -3.88 11.46
C LEU A 81 -12.08 -4.55 10.10
N LYS A 82 -10.95 -5.21 9.96
CA LYS A 82 -10.62 -6.04 8.80
C LYS A 82 -10.89 -7.49 9.15
N ASP A 83 -11.60 -8.20 8.28
CA ASP A 83 -11.93 -9.62 8.47
C ASP A 83 -10.90 -10.56 7.82
N ASP A 84 -10.03 -10.04 6.95
CA ASP A 84 -9.10 -10.80 6.10
C ASP A 84 -7.73 -11.06 6.74
N ILE A 85 -7.62 -11.00 8.08
CA ILE A 85 -6.36 -11.15 8.79
C ILE A 85 -6.11 -12.62 9.15
N PRO A 86 -5.01 -13.26 8.68
CA PRO A 86 -4.72 -14.63 9.05
C PRO A 86 -4.37 -14.75 10.55
N SER A 87 -4.66 -15.90 11.15
CA SER A 87 -4.23 -16.17 12.52
C SER A 87 -2.71 -16.40 12.59
N PHE A 88 -2.00 -15.59 13.37
CA PHE A 88 -0.59 -15.78 13.68
C PHE A 88 -0.31 -15.56 15.17
N ARG A 89 0.81 -16.10 15.64
CA ARG A 89 1.20 -16.07 17.05
C ARG A 89 2.61 -15.47 17.20
N PRO A 90 2.97 -15.01 18.41
CA PRO A 90 4.37 -14.68 18.71
C PRO A 90 5.27 -15.86 18.35
N GLY A 91 6.44 -15.58 17.77
CA GLY A 91 7.40 -16.59 17.32
C GLY A 91 7.23 -17.02 15.86
N ASP A 92 6.07 -16.77 15.25
CA ASP A 92 5.85 -17.04 13.83
C ASP A 92 6.68 -16.08 12.97
N THR A 93 7.13 -16.57 11.82
CA THR A 93 7.76 -15.76 10.78
C THR A 93 6.69 -15.36 9.77
N ILE A 94 6.46 -14.06 9.63
CA ILE A 94 5.44 -13.50 8.75
C ILE A 94 6.07 -12.56 7.72
N THR A 95 5.41 -12.43 6.58
CA THR A 95 5.68 -11.41 5.56
C THR A 95 4.52 -10.43 5.53
N VAL A 96 4.80 -9.16 5.79
CA VAL A 96 3.83 -8.07 5.77
C VAL A 96 4.10 -7.21 4.54
N SER A 97 3.16 -7.13 3.61
CA SER A 97 3.23 -6.24 2.46
C SER A 97 2.67 -4.87 2.84
N VAL A 98 3.48 -3.82 2.72
CA VAL A 98 3.13 -2.46 3.12
C VAL A 98 3.10 -1.57 1.89
N LYS A 99 2.04 -0.77 1.75
CA LYS A 99 1.94 0.28 0.74
C LYS A 99 2.83 1.45 1.14
N VAL A 100 3.79 1.80 0.28
CA VAL A 100 4.66 2.95 0.45
C VAL A 100 4.46 3.87 -0.74
N LYS A 101 4.19 5.15 -0.46
CA LYS A 101 4.05 6.21 -1.46
C LYS A 101 5.31 7.08 -1.45
N GLU A 102 6.01 7.14 -2.58
CA GLU A 102 7.20 7.97 -2.78
C GLU A 102 6.89 8.93 -3.93
N GLY A 103 6.58 10.19 -3.60
CA GLY A 103 6.05 11.15 -4.56
C GLY A 103 4.72 10.67 -5.15
N ASP A 104 4.68 10.49 -6.47
CA ASP A 104 3.48 10.05 -7.20
C ASP A 104 3.37 8.53 -7.35
N ARG A 105 4.43 7.78 -7.05
CA ARG A 105 4.46 6.32 -7.24
C ARG A 105 4.11 5.58 -5.95
N THR A 106 3.27 4.56 -6.08
CA THR A 106 2.94 3.63 -4.99
C THR A 106 3.57 2.26 -5.28
N ARG A 107 4.25 1.69 -4.28
CA ARG A 107 4.81 0.34 -4.36
C ARG A 107 4.50 -0.47 -3.11
N LEU A 108 4.49 -1.79 -3.26
CA LEU A 108 4.38 -2.73 -2.15
C LEU A 108 5.78 -3.12 -1.66
N GLN A 109 6.07 -2.82 -0.41
CA GLN A 109 7.30 -3.24 0.25
C GLN A 109 7.02 -4.39 1.20
N ALA A 110 7.67 -5.54 0.97
CA ALA A 110 7.57 -6.69 1.86
C ALA A 110 8.49 -6.54 3.07
N PHE A 111 7.93 -6.67 4.26
CA PHE A 111 8.65 -6.76 5.53
C PHE A 111 8.51 -8.17 6.10
N GLU A 112 9.57 -8.95 5.99
CA GLU A 112 9.62 -10.32 6.50
C GLU A 112 10.40 -10.39 7.80
N GLY A 113 9.82 -10.98 8.84
CA GLY A 113 10.50 -11.17 10.11
C GLY A 113 9.71 -11.99 11.11
N VAL A 114 10.25 -12.09 12.32
CA VAL A 114 9.65 -12.82 13.43
C VAL A 114 8.71 -11.92 14.21
N VAL A 115 7.51 -12.40 14.52
CA VAL A 115 6.57 -11.71 15.41
C VAL A 115 7.08 -11.77 16.84
N MET A 116 7.46 -10.62 17.37
CA MET A 116 7.96 -10.47 18.74
C MET A 116 6.83 -10.45 19.77
N GLY A 117 5.68 -9.89 19.41
CA GLY A 117 4.54 -9.76 20.30
C GLY A 117 3.33 -9.18 19.58
N ILE A 118 2.16 -9.47 20.14
CA ILE A 118 0.86 -9.07 19.61
C ILE A 118 0.08 -8.39 20.74
N LYS A 119 -0.61 -7.30 20.41
CA LYS A 119 -1.52 -6.54 21.27
C LYS A 119 -2.90 -6.64 20.65
N ASN A 120 -3.83 -7.30 21.34
CA ASN A 120 -5.22 -7.44 20.91
C ASN A 120 -6.09 -6.40 21.63
N ARG A 121 -6.56 -5.38 20.91
CA ARG A 121 -7.40 -4.28 21.43
C ARG A 121 -8.39 -3.77 20.35
N GLY A 122 -9.09 -4.68 19.68
CA GLY A 122 -10.05 -4.32 18.62
C GLY A 122 -9.34 -3.56 17.49
N LEU A 123 -9.85 -2.37 17.14
CA LEU A 123 -9.27 -1.51 16.10
C LEU A 123 -7.81 -1.11 16.42
N ASN A 124 -7.50 -0.95 17.71
CA ASN A 124 -6.19 -0.56 18.22
C ASN A 124 -5.22 -1.75 18.39
N SER A 125 -5.50 -2.87 17.71
CA SER A 125 -4.64 -4.05 17.74
C SER A 125 -3.36 -3.82 16.95
N SER A 126 -2.22 -4.23 17.50
CA SER A 126 -0.92 -4.06 16.87
C SER A 126 -0.01 -5.25 17.09
N PHE A 127 0.98 -5.41 16.24
CA PHE A 127 1.98 -6.47 16.38
C PHE A 127 3.36 -5.94 16.00
N ILE A 128 4.39 -6.51 16.63
CA ILE A 128 5.78 -6.10 16.45
C ILE A 128 6.49 -7.19 15.66
N VAL A 129 7.12 -6.82 14.55
CA VAL A 129 7.93 -7.74 13.74
C VAL A 129 9.39 -7.31 13.79
N ARG A 130 10.27 -8.26 14.07
CA ARG A 130 11.72 -8.07 14.09
C ARG A 130 12.38 -8.79 12.92
N LYS A 131 13.21 -8.06 12.18
CA LYS A 131 14.07 -8.58 11.11
C LYS A 131 15.51 -8.13 11.36
N ILE A 132 16.49 -8.94 10.98
CA ILE A 132 17.86 -8.47 10.83
C ILE A 132 18.04 -8.11 9.35
N SER A 133 18.29 -6.83 9.06
CA SER A 133 18.54 -6.33 7.71
C SER A 133 19.94 -5.74 7.68
N SER A 134 20.79 -6.23 6.78
CA SER A 134 22.18 -5.74 6.62
C SER A 134 22.96 -5.70 7.94
N GLY A 135 22.80 -6.73 8.78
CA GLY A 135 23.47 -6.84 10.09
C GLY A 135 22.84 -6.02 11.22
N ILE A 136 21.84 -5.18 10.93
CA ILE A 136 21.17 -4.32 11.92
C ILE A 136 19.79 -4.90 12.24
N GLY A 137 19.46 -4.98 13.53
CA GLY A 137 18.13 -5.39 13.99
C GLY A 137 17.12 -4.27 13.80
N VAL A 138 16.15 -4.48 12.91
CA VAL A 138 15.04 -3.56 12.65
C VAL A 138 13.76 -4.13 13.24
N GLU A 139 13.10 -3.35 14.07
CA GLU A 139 11.77 -3.66 14.61
C GLU A 139 10.75 -2.69 14.02
N ARG A 140 9.62 -3.22 13.57
CA ARG A 140 8.50 -2.40 13.11
C ARG A 140 7.22 -2.83 13.79
N THR A 141 6.53 -1.86 14.38
CA THR A 141 5.20 -2.04 14.96
C THR A 141 4.17 -1.71 13.90
N PHE A 142 3.30 -2.67 13.61
CA PHE A 142 2.22 -2.55 12.65
C PHE A 142 0.89 -2.45 13.38
N GLN A 143 0.02 -1.54 12.91
CA GLN A 143 -1.37 -1.49 13.33
C GLN A 143 -2.18 -2.44 12.44
N THR A 144 -2.80 -3.46 13.03
CA THR A 144 -3.34 -4.62 12.31
C THR A 144 -4.39 -4.21 11.28
N HIS A 145 -5.23 -3.24 11.63
CA HIS A 145 -6.32 -2.75 10.78
C HIS A 145 -5.93 -1.54 9.91
N SER A 146 -4.65 -1.14 9.88
CA SER A 146 -4.24 0.01 9.07
C SER A 146 -4.40 -0.25 7.57
N PRO A 147 -4.88 0.74 6.78
CA PRO A 147 -4.98 0.63 5.33
C PRO A 147 -3.60 0.58 4.64
N LEU A 148 -2.53 0.93 5.35
CA LEU A 148 -1.16 0.82 4.84
C LEU A 148 -0.71 -0.63 4.68
N ILE A 149 -1.32 -1.57 5.41
CA ILE A 149 -1.05 -2.99 5.26
C ILE A 149 -1.94 -3.53 4.15
N ASP A 150 -1.29 -4.07 3.13
CA ASP A 150 -1.94 -4.69 1.98
C ASP A 150 -2.28 -6.16 2.27
N SER A 151 -1.29 -6.93 2.73
CA SER A 151 -1.48 -8.35 3.05
C SER A 151 -0.50 -8.83 4.11
N ILE A 152 -0.93 -9.84 4.87
CA ILE A 152 -0.11 -10.55 5.87
C ILE A 152 -0.08 -12.02 5.47
N LYS A 153 1.10 -12.62 5.37
CA LYS A 153 1.27 -14.05 5.06
C LYS A 153 2.16 -14.71 6.09
N VAL A 154 1.72 -15.82 6.67
CA VAL A 154 2.53 -16.64 7.60
C VAL A 154 3.42 -17.56 6.77
N LYS A 155 4.74 -17.43 6.93
CA LYS A 155 5.73 -18.27 6.23
C LYS A 155 6.11 -19.50 7.03
N ARG A 156 6.32 -19.34 8.34
CA ARG A 156 6.79 -20.41 9.23
C ARG A 156 6.19 -20.25 10.62
N LYS A 157 5.74 -21.34 11.22
CA LYS A 157 5.21 -21.36 12.59
C LYS A 157 6.32 -21.58 13.61
N GLY A 158 6.38 -20.72 14.62
CA GLY A 158 7.37 -20.82 15.70
C GLY A 158 6.81 -21.57 16.92
N ASP A 159 7.65 -22.39 17.55
CA ASP A 159 7.38 -22.96 18.87
C ASP A 159 8.02 -22.08 19.95
N VAL A 160 7.19 -21.31 20.63
CA VAL A 160 7.57 -20.45 21.76
C VAL A 160 6.52 -20.51 22.85
N ARG A 161 6.95 -20.34 24.10
CA ARG A 161 6.07 -20.36 25.28
C ARG A 161 5.71 -18.95 25.78
N GLN A 162 6.50 -17.94 25.43
CA GLN A 162 6.27 -16.57 25.86
C GLN A 162 5.39 -15.81 24.87
N SER A 163 4.52 -14.93 25.39
CA SER A 163 3.66 -14.07 24.57
C SER A 163 4.41 -12.85 23.99
N LYS A 164 5.55 -12.47 24.60
CA LYS A 164 6.43 -11.39 24.14
C LYS A 164 7.88 -11.87 24.17
N LEU A 165 8.54 -11.85 23.01
CA LEU A 165 9.87 -12.42 22.79
C LEU A 165 10.98 -11.37 22.88
N PHE A 166 10.90 -10.42 23.81
CA PHE A 166 11.87 -9.31 23.89
C PHE A 166 13.31 -9.76 24.11
N TYR A 167 13.53 -10.95 24.66
CA TYR A 167 14.85 -11.56 24.78
C TYR A 167 15.58 -11.75 23.43
N LEU A 168 14.87 -11.76 22.29
CA LEU A 168 15.48 -11.85 20.97
C LEU A 168 16.24 -10.58 20.55
N ARG A 169 16.16 -9.49 21.33
CA ARG A 169 16.97 -8.29 21.13
C ARG A 169 18.42 -8.50 21.51
N GLU A 170 18.65 -9.29 22.55
CA GLU A 170 19.98 -9.58 23.11
C GLU A 170 20.63 -10.81 22.46
N ARG A 171 19.86 -11.58 21.70
CA ARG A 171 20.33 -12.81 21.03
C ARG A 171 20.64 -12.56 19.56
N SER A 172 21.65 -13.26 19.04
CA SER A 172 22.08 -13.18 17.65
C SER A 172 22.48 -14.56 17.10
N GLY A 173 22.41 -14.71 15.78
CA GLY A 173 22.80 -15.95 15.09
C GLY A 173 22.04 -17.18 15.59
N LYS A 174 22.79 -18.21 16.02
CA LYS A 174 22.24 -19.51 16.43
C LYS A 174 21.35 -19.42 17.68
N SER A 175 21.65 -18.51 18.62
CA SER A 175 20.89 -18.38 19.87
C SER A 175 19.53 -17.71 19.69
N ALA A 176 19.37 -16.94 18.61
CA ALA A 176 18.10 -16.31 18.24
C ALA A 176 17.18 -17.22 17.42
N ARG A 177 17.62 -18.43 17.06
CA ARG A 177 16.83 -19.37 16.25
C ARG A 177 15.66 -19.91 17.05
N ILE A 178 14.47 -19.77 16.51
CA ILE A 178 13.22 -20.30 17.09
C ILE A 178 12.94 -21.67 16.49
N LYS A 179 12.66 -22.66 17.35
CA LYS A 179 12.26 -24.01 16.91
C LYS A 179 10.97 -23.92 16.09
N GLU A 180 10.87 -24.74 15.06
CA GLU A 180 9.63 -24.82 14.28
C GLU A 180 8.58 -25.63 15.02
N ARG A 181 7.34 -25.15 14.98
CA ARG A 181 6.19 -25.89 15.50
C ARG A 181 5.66 -26.79 14.38
N LEU A 182 5.92 -28.08 14.52
CA LEU A 182 5.31 -29.11 13.69
C LEU A 182 3.97 -29.42 14.36
N ASP A 183 2.88 -28.93 13.75
CA ASP A 183 1.51 -29.30 14.09
C ASP A 183 1.16 -30.59 13.32
#